data_AF-A0AAJ2SGN7-F1
#
_entry.id   AF-A0AAJ2SGN7-F1
#
_cell.length_a   1.000
_cell.length_b   1.000
_cell.length_c   1.000
_cell.angle_alpha   90.00
_cell.angle_beta   90.00
_cell.angle_gamma   90.00
#
_symmetry.space_group_name_H-M   'P 1'
#
loop_
_entity.id
_entity.type
_entity.pdbx_description
1 polymer ?
#
loop_
_entity_poly.entity_id
_entity_poly.type
_entity_poly.pdbx_seq_one_letter_code
_entity_poly.pdbx_strand_id
1 'polypeptide(L)'
;MNIFNRTRLIFSFFLTITSICAFSQANVFKVTLDAGHGDHDFGAVYSGRIEKNIALAIVLKVGKILELNPNVDVIYTRKTDVFVDLVERANIANRSNSNIFVSIHCNANKNTNAFGTETYVMGLSKSASNLEVAKNENSVITLEKDYKQKYDGYDPKSPESMIGMNLLQEEYLDNSISLASKVEENFEKLGKVLRQGGVKQAGFMVLHKAYMPRVLIETGFISNPTEGDILNSEEGQNDIAKAIAEAILSYKREYFGTGAPEMMEARPKKDTSIPVKPKAVETPVIKNAPKGTFFKVQLIASIKKTPLEPKNFKGLKNVTMVFENNIYKYFYQETSDYQMAQKYLQEAKSKGYGASFLIAYKDGEKISIQDAIK
;
A
#
# COMPACT_ATOMS: atom_id res chain seq x y z
N MET A 1 63.99 -18.78 5.10
CA MET A 1 62.80 -17.92 5.28
C MET A 1 61.96 -18.52 6.39
N ASN A 2 61.95 -17.89 7.57
CA ASN A 2 61.48 -18.49 8.83
C ASN A 2 60.01 -18.92 8.78
N ILE A 3 59.72 -20.08 9.39
CA ILE A 3 58.37 -20.69 9.52
C ILE A 3 57.32 -19.70 10.06
N PHE A 4 57.74 -18.77 10.91
CA PHE A 4 56.91 -17.67 11.44
C PHE A 4 56.37 -16.69 10.38
N ASN A 5 57.08 -16.50 9.27
CA ASN A 5 56.63 -15.62 8.19
C ASN A 5 55.66 -16.34 7.24
N ARG A 6 55.65 -17.67 7.21
CA ARG A 6 54.69 -18.47 6.42
C ARG A 6 53.32 -18.55 7.09
N THR A 7 53.26 -18.70 8.41
CA THR A 7 51.99 -18.71 9.16
C THR A 7 51.29 -17.35 9.16
N ARG A 8 52.04 -16.24 9.21
CA ARG A 8 51.47 -14.89 9.07
C ARG A 8 50.88 -14.60 7.69
N LEU A 9 51.52 -15.09 6.61
CA LEU A 9 50.97 -14.92 5.25
C LEU A 9 49.70 -15.75 5.04
N ILE A 10 49.64 -16.98 5.56
CA ILE A 10 48.45 -17.84 5.44
C ILE A 10 47.28 -17.28 6.25
N PHE A 11 47.52 -16.73 7.44
CA PHE A 11 46.47 -16.10 8.25
C PHE A 11 45.97 -14.78 7.65
N SER A 12 46.86 -14.00 7.01
CA SER A 12 46.47 -12.78 6.29
C SER A 12 45.71 -13.07 4.99
N PHE A 13 45.95 -14.22 4.34
CA PHE A 13 45.23 -14.65 3.15
C PHE A 13 43.87 -15.29 3.50
N PHE A 14 43.75 -15.93 4.66
CA PHE A 14 42.48 -16.48 5.14
C PHE A 14 41.53 -15.37 5.62
N LEU A 15 42.07 -14.29 6.22
CA LEU A 15 41.28 -13.15 6.69
C LEU A 15 40.74 -12.27 5.54
N THR A 16 41.42 -12.23 4.38
CA THR A 16 40.94 -11.50 3.20
C THR A 16 39.89 -12.28 2.39
N ILE A 17 39.87 -13.62 2.48
CA ILE A 17 38.83 -14.43 1.83
C ILE A 17 37.50 -14.38 2.59
N THR A 18 37.52 -14.20 3.92
CA THR A 18 36.29 -14.09 4.72
C THR A 18 35.57 -12.73 4.64
N SER A 19 36.19 -11.71 4.05
CA SER A 19 35.59 -10.36 3.94
C SER A 19 34.79 -10.11 2.65
N ILE A 20 34.72 -11.07 1.73
CA ILE A 20 34.00 -10.88 0.44
C ILE A 20 32.54 -11.39 0.51
N CYS A 21 32.16 -12.15 1.54
CA CYS A 21 30.76 -12.52 1.76
C CYS A 21 30.05 -11.55 2.72
N ALA A 22 30.16 -10.24 2.47
CA ALA A 22 29.10 -9.35 2.88
C ALA A 22 27.90 -9.68 1.99
N PHE A 23 27.00 -10.55 2.46
CA PHE A 23 25.67 -10.69 1.89
C PHE A 23 25.07 -9.29 1.87
N SER A 24 25.08 -8.66 0.69
CA SER A 24 24.20 -7.54 0.41
C SER A 24 22.80 -8.09 0.64
N GLN A 25 22.20 -7.77 1.78
CA GLN A 25 20.81 -8.04 2.02
C GLN A 25 20.06 -7.07 1.12
N ALA A 26 19.88 -7.45 -0.15
CA ALA A 26 18.96 -6.79 -1.04
C ALA A 26 17.64 -6.67 -0.26
N ASN A 27 17.14 -5.45 -0.08
CA ASN A 27 15.86 -5.24 0.59
C ASN A 27 14.81 -5.97 -0.24
N VAL A 28 14.42 -7.16 0.21
CA VAL A 28 13.41 -7.99 -0.46
C VAL A 28 12.07 -7.27 -0.33
N PHE A 29 11.42 -7.02 -1.45
CA PHE A 29 10.12 -6.36 -1.46
C PHE A 29 9.02 -7.37 -1.13
N LYS A 30 8.38 -7.20 0.02
CA LYS A 30 7.37 -8.12 0.54
C LYS A 30 5.97 -7.66 0.14
N VAL A 31 5.23 -8.55 -0.50
CA VAL A 31 3.85 -8.33 -0.94
C VAL A 31 2.95 -9.31 -0.23
N THR A 32 1.99 -8.81 0.56
CA THR A 32 0.90 -9.68 1.01
C THR A 32 -0.24 -9.65 0.01
N LEU A 33 -0.57 -10.81 -0.54
CA LEU A 33 -1.73 -11.05 -1.39
C LEU A 33 -2.83 -11.71 -0.57
N ASP A 34 -4.01 -11.08 -0.59
CA ASP A 34 -5.19 -11.56 0.09
C ASP A 34 -6.26 -11.98 -0.93
N ALA A 35 -6.70 -13.23 -0.81
CA ALA A 35 -7.81 -13.75 -1.60
C ALA A 35 -9.11 -13.58 -0.81
N GLY A 36 -9.99 -12.69 -1.26
CA GLY A 36 -11.28 -12.41 -0.64
C GLY A 36 -12.07 -13.69 -0.28
N HIS A 37 -12.81 -13.64 0.83
CA HIS A 37 -13.68 -14.73 1.30
C HIS A 37 -12.94 -16.06 1.60
N GLY A 38 -13.64 -17.19 1.64
CA GLY A 38 -13.08 -18.54 1.83
C GLY A 38 -13.95 -19.45 2.68
N ASP A 39 -13.87 -20.76 2.42
CA ASP A 39 -14.65 -21.81 3.09
C ASP A 39 -16.16 -21.51 3.11
N HIS A 40 -16.76 -21.26 4.28
CA HIS A 40 -18.20 -21.00 4.39
C HIS A 40 -18.61 -19.60 3.91
N ASP A 41 -17.65 -18.69 3.70
CA ASP A 41 -17.88 -17.40 3.07
C ASP A 41 -17.62 -17.52 1.56
N PHE A 42 -18.70 -17.53 0.78
CA PHE A 42 -18.64 -17.71 -0.68
C PHE A 42 -18.37 -16.40 -1.43
N GLY A 43 -18.53 -15.25 -0.76
CA GLY A 43 -18.69 -13.96 -1.42
C GLY A 43 -19.92 -13.95 -2.35
N ALA A 44 -19.84 -13.20 -3.43
CA ALA A 44 -20.89 -13.14 -4.44
C ALA A 44 -21.00 -14.45 -5.25
N VAL A 45 -22.24 -14.89 -5.47
CA VAL A 45 -22.57 -16.11 -6.24
C VAL A 45 -23.59 -15.78 -7.32
N TYR A 46 -23.19 -15.92 -8.59
CA TYR A 46 -24.03 -15.59 -9.74
C TYR A 46 -23.81 -16.59 -10.88
N SER A 47 -24.88 -17.27 -11.29
CA SER A 47 -24.85 -18.19 -12.45
C SER A 47 -23.75 -19.26 -12.37
N GLY A 48 -23.51 -19.82 -11.18
CA GLY A 48 -22.47 -20.83 -10.93
C GLY A 48 -21.06 -20.28 -10.73
N ARG A 49 -20.86 -18.97 -10.87
CA ARG A 49 -19.61 -18.27 -10.60
C ARG A 49 -19.58 -17.88 -9.13
N ILE A 50 -18.48 -18.19 -8.46
CA ILE A 50 -18.32 -18.04 -7.01
C ILE A 50 -17.08 -17.20 -6.75
N GLU A 51 -17.24 -16.05 -6.10
CA GLU A 51 -16.18 -15.10 -5.87
C GLU A 51 -14.97 -15.69 -5.14
N LYS A 52 -15.18 -16.43 -4.04
CA LYS A 52 -14.05 -17.02 -3.27
C LYS A 52 -13.10 -17.87 -4.12
N ASN A 53 -13.62 -18.52 -5.17
CA ASN A 53 -12.87 -19.39 -6.08
C ASN A 53 -12.10 -18.55 -7.10
N ILE A 54 -12.77 -17.57 -7.70
CA ILE A 54 -12.17 -16.67 -8.69
C ILE A 54 -11.06 -15.83 -8.04
N ALA A 55 -11.34 -15.24 -6.87
CA ALA A 55 -10.37 -14.46 -6.11
C ALA A 55 -9.12 -15.28 -5.76
N LEU A 56 -9.30 -16.53 -5.26
CA LEU A 56 -8.18 -17.42 -4.98
C LEU A 56 -7.36 -17.74 -6.24
N ALA A 57 -8.03 -18.07 -7.34
CA ALA A 57 -7.36 -18.41 -8.60
C ALA A 57 -6.53 -17.23 -9.12
N ILE A 58 -7.07 -16.01 -9.10
CA ILE A 58 -6.35 -14.79 -9.50
C ILE A 58 -5.16 -14.55 -8.57
N VAL A 59 -5.35 -14.60 -7.25
CA VAL A 59 -4.26 -14.39 -6.26
C VAL A 59 -3.10 -15.35 -6.47
N LEU A 60 -3.38 -16.64 -6.68
CA LEU A 60 -2.32 -17.64 -6.92
C LEU A 60 -1.57 -17.36 -8.23
N LYS A 61 -2.26 -16.90 -9.28
CA LYS A 61 -1.63 -16.51 -10.55
C LYS A 61 -0.79 -15.24 -10.40
N VAL A 62 -1.29 -14.21 -9.71
CA VAL A 62 -0.53 -12.98 -9.40
C VAL A 62 0.75 -13.35 -8.65
N GLY A 63 0.60 -14.14 -7.59
CA GLY A 63 1.72 -14.56 -6.77
C GLY A 63 2.76 -15.36 -7.56
N LYS A 64 2.33 -16.29 -8.42
CA LYS A 64 3.24 -17.03 -9.31
C LYS A 64 4.04 -16.12 -10.24
N ILE A 65 3.44 -15.04 -10.78
CA ILE A 65 4.15 -14.07 -11.63
C ILE A 65 5.15 -13.26 -10.79
N LEU A 66 4.76 -12.83 -9.59
CA LEU A 66 5.63 -12.06 -8.70
C LEU A 66 6.82 -12.88 -8.21
N GLU A 67 6.61 -14.15 -7.86
CA GLU A 67 7.64 -15.10 -7.40
C GLU A 67 8.75 -15.36 -8.45
N LEU A 68 8.52 -15.04 -9.73
CA LEU A 68 9.58 -15.06 -10.76
C LEU A 68 10.64 -13.96 -10.56
N ASN A 69 10.39 -12.98 -9.70
CA ASN A 69 11.28 -11.86 -9.44
C ASN A 69 12.06 -12.14 -8.14
N PRO A 70 13.40 -12.34 -8.19
CA PRO A 70 14.18 -12.77 -7.02
C PRO A 70 14.24 -11.74 -5.87
N ASN A 71 13.81 -10.50 -6.13
CA ASN A 71 13.74 -9.42 -5.14
C ASN A 71 12.30 -9.17 -4.65
N VAL A 72 11.38 -10.12 -4.83
CA VAL A 72 10.00 -10.07 -4.37
C VAL A 72 9.69 -11.31 -3.54
N ASP A 73 9.17 -11.11 -2.34
CA ASP A 73 8.69 -12.17 -1.44
C ASP A 73 7.17 -12.04 -1.33
N VAL A 74 6.47 -13.14 -1.58
CA VAL A 74 5.00 -13.17 -1.67
C VAL A 74 4.43 -13.92 -0.48
N ILE A 75 3.63 -13.22 0.31
CA ILE A 75 2.93 -13.73 1.47
C ILE A 75 1.46 -13.87 1.10
N TYR A 76 0.87 -15.03 1.28
CA TYR A 76 -0.55 -15.25 1.01
C TYR A 76 -1.33 -15.28 2.32
N THR A 77 -2.51 -14.66 2.38
CA THR A 77 -3.43 -14.87 3.51
C THR A 77 -3.99 -16.29 3.52
N ARG A 78 -4.28 -16.83 2.32
CA ARG A 78 -4.64 -18.23 2.08
C ARG A 78 -4.17 -18.71 0.71
N LYS A 79 -3.79 -19.99 0.61
CA LYS A 79 -3.46 -20.67 -0.66
C LYS A 79 -4.47 -21.77 -1.04
N THR A 80 -5.44 -22.01 -0.17
CA THR A 80 -6.49 -23.02 -0.30
C THR A 80 -7.84 -22.40 0.09
N ASP A 81 -8.91 -23.17 -0.06
CA ASP A 81 -10.25 -22.75 0.36
C ASP A 81 -10.41 -22.88 1.87
N VAL A 82 -9.98 -21.86 2.61
CA VAL A 82 -10.09 -21.76 4.07
C VAL A 82 -10.60 -20.36 4.43
N PHE A 83 -11.42 -20.27 5.48
CA PHE A 83 -11.85 -18.98 6.01
C PHE A 83 -10.71 -18.33 6.82
N VAL A 84 -10.41 -17.07 6.50
CA VAL A 84 -9.47 -16.23 7.26
C VAL A 84 -10.21 -14.96 7.68
N ASP A 85 -10.27 -14.70 8.98
CA ASP A 85 -10.91 -13.51 9.55
C ASP A 85 -10.31 -12.20 9.01
N LEU A 86 -11.13 -11.15 8.86
CA LEU A 86 -10.71 -9.88 8.23
C LEU A 86 -9.52 -9.23 8.94
N VAL A 87 -9.55 -9.18 10.28
CA VAL A 87 -8.45 -8.66 11.10
C VAL A 87 -7.19 -9.50 10.95
N GLU A 88 -7.33 -10.82 10.80
CA GLU A 88 -6.19 -11.71 10.71
C GLU A 88 -5.47 -11.58 9.36
N ARG A 89 -6.20 -11.33 8.27
CA ARG A 89 -5.62 -10.99 6.96
C ARG A 89 -4.65 -9.82 7.07
N ALA A 90 -5.06 -8.75 7.75
CA ALA A 90 -4.22 -7.59 8.00
C ALA A 90 -3.05 -7.92 8.95
N ASN A 91 -3.28 -8.71 10.00
CA ASN A 91 -2.23 -9.13 10.92
C ASN A 91 -1.14 -9.98 10.25
N ILE A 92 -1.50 -10.85 9.29
CA ILE A 92 -0.53 -11.62 8.49
C ILE A 92 0.44 -10.67 7.77
N ALA A 93 -0.09 -9.59 7.17
CA ALA A 93 0.71 -8.58 6.50
C ALA A 93 1.63 -7.83 7.47
N ASN A 94 1.10 -7.42 8.63
CA ASN A 94 1.86 -6.73 9.66
C ASN A 94 2.99 -7.58 10.22
N ARG A 95 2.72 -8.85 10.61
CA ARG A 95 3.73 -9.77 11.16
C ARG A 95 4.84 -10.07 10.16
N SER A 96 4.51 -10.07 8.88
CA SER A 96 5.47 -10.28 7.79
C SER A 96 6.33 -9.05 7.48
N ASN A 97 5.99 -7.89 8.04
CA ASN A 97 6.52 -6.57 7.68
C ASN A 97 6.39 -6.30 6.19
N SER A 98 5.21 -6.58 5.63
CA SER A 98 4.95 -6.42 4.20
C SER A 98 5.08 -4.96 3.76
N ASN A 99 5.66 -4.74 2.59
CA ASN A 99 5.78 -3.41 2.01
C ASN A 99 4.46 -2.92 1.43
N ILE A 100 3.61 -3.83 0.94
CA ILE A 100 2.24 -3.53 0.50
C ILE A 100 1.29 -4.68 0.86
N PHE A 101 0.00 -4.37 0.93
CA PHE A 101 -1.10 -5.33 1.08
C PHE A 101 -2.09 -5.18 -0.10
N VAL A 102 -2.43 -6.29 -0.75
CA VAL A 102 -3.33 -6.29 -1.91
C VAL A 102 -4.40 -7.34 -1.69
N SER A 103 -5.64 -6.90 -1.46
CA SER A 103 -6.81 -7.78 -1.38
C SER A 103 -7.53 -7.81 -2.72
N ILE A 104 -7.89 -9.00 -3.21
CA ILE A 104 -8.48 -9.22 -4.54
C ILE A 104 -9.87 -9.82 -4.36
N HIS A 105 -10.85 -9.16 -4.96
CA HIS A 105 -12.29 -9.43 -4.90
C HIS A 105 -12.94 -9.33 -6.30
N CYS A 106 -14.21 -9.73 -6.37
CA CYS A 106 -15.05 -9.56 -7.55
C CYS A 106 -16.39 -8.91 -7.16
N ASN A 107 -16.64 -7.73 -7.71
CA ASN A 107 -17.80 -6.94 -7.36
C ASN A 107 -19.11 -7.65 -7.75
N ALA A 108 -20.21 -7.24 -7.13
CA ALA A 108 -21.53 -7.66 -7.51
C ALA A 108 -22.55 -6.53 -7.35
N ASN A 109 -23.57 -6.53 -8.21
CA ASN A 109 -24.68 -5.61 -8.10
C ASN A 109 -26.00 -6.29 -8.45
N LYS A 110 -27.09 -5.84 -7.81
CA LYS A 110 -28.45 -6.27 -8.17
C LYS A 110 -28.79 -5.92 -9.62
N ASN A 111 -28.32 -4.78 -10.09
CA ASN A 111 -28.35 -4.45 -11.51
C ASN A 111 -27.19 -5.16 -12.22
N THR A 112 -27.49 -6.28 -12.86
CA THR A 112 -26.52 -7.12 -13.57
C THR A 112 -25.90 -6.43 -14.80
N ASN A 113 -26.42 -5.27 -15.22
CA ASN A 113 -25.78 -4.44 -16.23
C ASN A 113 -24.62 -3.58 -15.68
N ALA A 114 -24.37 -3.57 -14.37
CA ALA A 114 -23.18 -2.91 -13.83
C ALA A 114 -21.91 -3.64 -14.28
N PHE A 115 -20.89 -2.88 -14.72
CA PHE A 115 -19.61 -3.42 -15.16
C PHE A 115 -18.47 -2.45 -14.85
N GLY A 116 -17.23 -2.95 -14.98
CA GLY A 116 -15.98 -2.22 -14.85
C GLY A 116 -15.21 -2.52 -13.57
N THR A 117 -13.99 -2.00 -13.48
CA THR A 117 -13.09 -2.19 -12.34
C THR A 117 -13.19 -1.04 -11.36
N GLU A 118 -12.89 -1.36 -10.11
CA GLU A 118 -12.76 -0.39 -9.03
C GLU A 118 -11.62 -0.83 -8.10
N THR A 119 -10.72 0.07 -7.74
CA THR A 119 -9.71 -0.21 -6.71
C THR A 119 -9.88 0.75 -5.54
N TYR A 120 -10.11 0.19 -4.37
CA TYR A 120 -10.41 0.91 -3.15
C TYR A 120 -9.18 1.07 -2.26
N VAL A 121 -9.07 2.24 -1.65
CA VAL A 121 -8.16 2.52 -0.53
C VAL A 121 -8.98 2.91 0.70
N MET A 122 -8.38 2.83 1.88
CA MET A 122 -9.05 3.25 3.11
C MET A 122 -9.42 4.74 3.05
N GLY A 123 -10.65 5.08 3.41
CA GLY A 123 -11.09 6.46 3.53
C GLY A 123 -12.59 6.62 3.68
N LEU A 124 -13.04 7.87 3.78
CA LEU A 124 -14.47 8.18 3.86
C LEU A 124 -15.12 7.98 2.49
N SER A 125 -16.17 7.15 2.44
CA SER A 125 -16.97 6.96 1.23
C SER A 125 -17.64 8.26 0.84
N LYS A 126 -17.38 8.73 -0.39
CA LYS A 126 -18.03 9.93 -0.97
C LYS A 126 -19.34 9.62 -1.71
N SER A 127 -19.67 8.34 -1.90
CA SER A 127 -20.88 7.90 -2.60
C SER A 127 -21.57 6.73 -1.89
N ALA A 128 -22.89 6.63 -2.10
CA ALA A 128 -23.68 5.52 -1.56
C ALA A 128 -23.26 4.15 -2.13
N SER A 129 -22.83 4.10 -3.40
CA SER A 129 -22.36 2.86 -4.02
C SER A 129 -21.10 2.32 -3.36
N ASN A 130 -20.12 3.19 -3.08
CA ASN A 130 -18.87 2.78 -2.43
C ASN A 130 -19.13 2.30 -0.99
N LEU A 131 -20.10 2.93 -0.31
CA LEU A 131 -20.54 2.50 1.02
C LEU A 131 -21.23 1.13 0.97
N GLU A 132 -22.04 0.85 -0.06
CA GLU A 132 -22.71 -0.45 -0.21
C GLU A 132 -21.69 -1.58 -0.42
N VAL A 133 -20.69 -1.37 -1.28
CA VAL A 133 -19.59 -2.35 -1.48
C VAL A 133 -18.87 -2.60 -0.16
N ALA A 134 -18.44 -1.55 0.55
CA ALA A 134 -17.78 -1.72 1.85
C ALA A 134 -18.65 -2.43 2.90
N LYS A 135 -19.97 -2.19 2.90
CA LYS A 135 -20.90 -2.90 3.81
C LYS A 135 -21.02 -4.38 3.46
N ASN A 136 -21.05 -4.72 2.18
CA ASN A 136 -21.11 -6.11 1.73
C ASN A 136 -19.82 -6.85 2.11
N GLU A 137 -18.65 -6.27 1.81
CA GLU A 137 -17.37 -6.87 2.16
C GLU A 137 -17.15 -6.97 3.68
N ASN A 138 -17.62 -5.99 4.46
CA ASN A 138 -17.53 -6.05 5.92
C ASN A 138 -18.61 -6.95 6.55
N SER A 139 -19.59 -7.45 5.81
CA SER A 139 -20.69 -8.27 6.37
C SER A 139 -20.20 -9.60 6.95
N VAL A 140 -19.07 -10.10 6.44
CA VAL A 140 -18.43 -11.35 6.83
C VAL A 140 -17.90 -11.31 8.27
N ILE A 141 -17.78 -10.12 8.88
CA ILE A 141 -17.46 -9.94 10.31
C ILE A 141 -18.39 -10.77 11.20
N THR A 142 -19.67 -10.89 10.83
CA THR A 142 -20.66 -11.65 11.60
C THR A 142 -20.46 -13.17 11.55
N LEU A 143 -19.62 -13.65 10.63
CA LEU A 143 -19.24 -15.05 10.51
C LEU A 143 -18.05 -15.40 11.41
N GLU A 144 -17.33 -14.41 11.94
CA GLU A 144 -16.18 -14.61 12.83
C GLU A 144 -16.62 -14.97 14.26
N LYS A 145 -15.88 -15.88 14.91
CA LYS A 145 -16.09 -16.18 16.34
C LYS A 145 -15.79 -14.94 17.17
N ASP A 146 -16.65 -14.67 18.17
CA ASP A 146 -16.49 -13.58 19.14
C ASP A 146 -16.38 -12.17 18.52
N TYR A 147 -16.96 -11.94 17.33
CA TYR A 147 -16.84 -10.67 16.60
C TYR A 147 -17.21 -9.43 17.45
N LYS A 148 -18.18 -9.53 18.35
CA LYS A 148 -18.59 -8.43 19.24
C LYS A 148 -17.47 -7.94 20.15
N GLN A 149 -16.63 -8.86 20.65
CA GLN A 149 -15.46 -8.51 21.48
C GLN A 149 -14.28 -8.08 20.60
N LYS A 150 -14.07 -8.77 19.48
CA LYS A 150 -12.93 -8.55 18.57
C LYS A 150 -12.92 -7.17 17.91
N TYR A 151 -14.10 -6.60 17.70
CA TYR A 151 -14.28 -5.29 17.09
C TYR A 151 -14.83 -4.23 18.05
N ASP A 152 -14.79 -4.46 19.36
CA ASP A 152 -15.08 -3.46 20.41
C ASP A 152 -16.41 -2.70 20.22
N GLY A 153 -17.48 -3.43 19.85
CA GLY A 153 -18.78 -2.83 19.56
C GLY A 153 -18.95 -2.18 18.18
N TYR A 154 -18.00 -2.40 17.25
CA TYR A 154 -18.12 -1.99 15.86
C TYR A 154 -19.44 -2.46 15.25
N ASP A 155 -20.26 -1.50 14.84
CA ASP A 155 -21.42 -1.75 14.01
C ASP A 155 -21.08 -1.35 12.56
N PRO A 156 -20.99 -2.29 11.60
CA PRO A 156 -20.74 -1.98 10.19
C PRO A 156 -21.84 -1.10 9.56
N LYS A 157 -22.96 -0.90 10.27
CA LYS A 157 -24.06 -0.03 9.87
C LYS A 157 -23.99 1.38 10.50
N SER A 158 -23.11 1.61 11.48
CA SER A 158 -22.94 2.89 12.18
C SER A 158 -21.91 3.80 11.47
N PRO A 159 -22.26 5.06 11.16
CA PRO A 159 -21.33 6.07 10.65
C PRO A 159 -20.17 6.39 11.60
N GLU A 160 -20.39 6.40 12.91
CA GLU A 160 -19.42 6.76 13.94
C GLU A 160 -18.27 5.75 14.01
N SER A 161 -18.63 4.45 13.93
CA SER A 161 -17.68 3.35 13.86
C SER A 161 -16.76 3.48 12.64
N MET A 162 -17.30 3.91 11.48
CA MET A 162 -16.51 4.15 10.28
C MET A 162 -15.60 5.39 10.39
N ILE A 163 -16.05 6.47 11.04
CA ILE A 163 -15.24 7.69 11.21
C ILE A 163 -14.02 7.41 12.10
N GLY A 164 -14.21 6.71 13.23
CA GLY A 164 -13.10 6.31 14.11
C GLY A 164 -12.06 5.42 13.43
N MET A 165 -12.51 4.55 12.52
CA MET A 165 -11.61 3.71 11.72
C MET A 165 -10.72 4.49 10.75
N ASN A 166 -11.23 5.59 10.19
CA ASN A 166 -10.57 6.34 9.14
C ASN A 166 -9.52 7.34 9.67
N LEU A 167 -9.76 7.94 10.85
CA LEU A 167 -8.91 9.00 11.41
C LEU A 167 -7.48 8.53 11.74
N LEU A 168 -7.28 7.23 12.00
CA LEU A 168 -5.99 6.66 12.41
C LEU A 168 -5.03 6.34 11.24
N GLN A 169 -5.40 6.60 9.98
CA GLN A 169 -4.79 5.90 8.83
C GLN A 169 -4.27 6.75 7.67
N GLU A 170 -4.13 8.05 7.87
CA GLU A 170 -3.65 8.97 6.82
C GLU A 170 -2.21 8.70 6.35
N GLU A 171 -1.36 8.00 7.12
CA GLU A 171 0.07 7.88 6.81
C GLU A 171 0.38 7.16 5.48
N TYR A 172 -0.41 6.15 5.12
CA TYR A 172 -0.18 5.34 3.92
C TYR A 172 -1.16 5.62 2.79
N LEU A 173 -2.04 6.62 2.95
CA LEU A 173 -3.14 6.87 2.03
C LEU A 173 -2.63 7.15 0.61
N ASP A 174 -1.66 8.04 0.44
CA ASP A 174 -1.20 8.44 -0.89
C ASP A 174 -0.40 7.34 -1.59
N ASN A 175 0.40 6.60 -0.83
CA ASN A 175 1.07 5.40 -1.31
C ASN A 175 0.06 4.32 -1.76
N SER A 176 -1.08 4.21 -1.06
CA SER A 176 -2.17 3.31 -1.43
C SER A 176 -2.89 3.79 -2.69
N ILE A 177 -3.14 5.11 -2.81
CA ILE A 177 -3.73 5.71 -4.01
C ILE A 177 -2.81 5.48 -5.21
N SER A 178 -1.50 5.67 -5.06
CA SER A 178 -0.52 5.43 -6.12
C SER A 178 -0.50 3.96 -6.57
N LEU A 179 -0.58 3.01 -5.64
CA LEU A 179 -0.72 1.59 -5.96
C LEU A 179 -2.04 1.31 -6.68
N ALA A 180 -3.16 1.85 -6.19
CA ALA A 180 -4.48 1.69 -6.78
C ALA A 180 -4.55 2.26 -8.21
N SER A 181 -3.99 3.45 -8.44
CA SER A 181 -3.93 4.05 -9.78
C SER A 181 -3.17 3.18 -10.76
N LYS A 182 -2.04 2.59 -10.34
CA LYS A 182 -1.28 1.67 -11.20
C LYS A 182 -2.06 0.41 -11.55
N VAL A 183 -2.89 -0.11 -10.63
CA VAL A 183 -3.77 -1.26 -10.90
C VAL A 183 -4.79 -0.87 -11.97
N GLU A 184 -5.52 0.21 -11.76
CA GLU A 184 -6.54 0.69 -12.70
C GLU A 184 -5.95 1.04 -14.08
N GLU A 185 -4.78 1.69 -14.14
CA GLU A 185 -4.07 1.97 -15.40
C GLU A 185 -3.73 0.69 -16.20
N ASN A 186 -3.41 -0.41 -15.53
CA ASN A 186 -3.14 -1.68 -16.22
C ASN A 186 -4.42 -2.40 -16.63
N PHE A 187 -5.52 -2.25 -15.88
CA PHE A 187 -6.84 -2.70 -16.32
C PHE A 187 -7.34 -1.93 -17.55
N GLU A 188 -7.11 -0.62 -17.62
CA GLU A 188 -7.45 0.19 -18.80
C GLU A 188 -6.69 -0.29 -20.03
N LYS A 189 -5.38 -0.61 -19.91
CA LYS A 189 -4.59 -1.19 -21.01
C LYS A 189 -5.11 -2.55 -21.48
N LEU A 190 -5.73 -3.32 -20.59
CA LEU A 190 -6.40 -4.58 -20.93
C LEU A 190 -7.76 -4.34 -21.62
N GLY A 191 -8.20 -3.09 -21.76
CA GLY A 191 -9.48 -2.72 -22.34
C GLY A 191 -10.65 -2.79 -21.35
N LYS A 192 -10.38 -2.92 -20.05
CA LYS A 192 -11.43 -2.85 -19.02
C LYS A 192 -11.84 -1.40 -18.79
N VAL A 193 -13.12 -1.21 -18.44
CA VAL A 193 -13.67 0.11 -18.16
C VAL A 193 -13.44 0.47 -16.70
N LEU A 194 -12.81 1.63 -16.46
CA LEU A 194 -12.57 2.14 -15.11
C LEU A 194 -13.84 2.82 -14.58
N ARG A 195 -14.51 2.18 -13.62
CA ARG A 195 -15.81 2.67 -13.16
C ARG A 195 -15.64 3.94 -12.35
N GLN A 196 -16.14 5.06 -12.88
CA GLN A 196 -16.06 6.40 -12.27
C GLN A 196 -14.62 6.83 -11.93
N GLY A 197 -13.66 6.51 -12.79
CA GLY A 197 -12.24 6.85 -12.59
C GLY A 197 -11.43 5.81 -11.81
N GLY A 198 -12.02 4.65 -11.47
CA GLY A 198 -11.33 3.47 -10.98
C GLY A 198 -10.94 3.52 -9.50
N VAL A 199 -10.20 4.55 -9.07
CA VAL A 199 -9.71 4.65 -7.68
C VAL A 199 -10.76 5.26 -6.75
N LYS A 200 -11.04 4.57 -5.64
CA LYS A 200 -12.12 4.92 -4.71
C LYS A 200 -11.67 4.85 -3.26
N GLN A 201 -12.41 5.54 -2.38
CA GLN A 201 -12.22 5.49 -0.94
C GLN A 201 -13.46 4.91 -0.28
N ALA A 202 -13.25 3.97 0.65
CA ALA A 202 -14.30 3.47 1.56
C ALA A 202 -13.68 2.79 2.79
N GLY A 203 -14.49 2.60 3.84
CA GLY A 203 -14.08 2.02 5.12
C GLY A 203 -14.09 0.49 5.12
N PHE A 204 -13.17 -0.16 4.41
CA PHE A 204 -13.04 -1.62 4.43
C PHE A 204 -12.28 -2.10 5.68
N MET A 205 -12.87 -3.05 6.41
CA MET A 205 -12.28 -3.58 7.64
C MET A 205 -10.97 -4.34 7.38
N VAL A 206 -10.88 -5.04 6.25
CA VAL A 206 -9.63 -5.73 5.85
C VAL A 206 -8.47 -4.75 5.66
N LEU A 207 -8.75 -3.51 5.25
CA LEU A 207 -7.75 -2.47 5.12
C LEU A 207 -7.45 -1.78 6.46
N HIS A 208 -8.40 -1.76 7.39
CA HIS A 208 -8.28 -0.95 8.61
C HIS A 208 -7.09 -1.32 9.53
N LYS A 209 -6.63 -2.57 9.55
CA LYS A 209 -5.52 -2.95 10.44
C LYS A 209 -4.19 -3.18 9.75
N ALA A 210 -4.09 -2.94 8.45
CA ALA A 210 -2.85 -3.11 7.71
C ALA A 210 -2.01 -1.82 7.77
N TYR A 211 -0.84 -1.87 8.41
CA TYR A 211 0.04 -0.71 8.61
C TYR A 211 1.09 -0.57 7.50
N MET A 212 0.63 -0.63 6.26
CA MET A 212 1.40 -0.42 5.04
C MET A 212 0.47 0.10 3.93
N PRO A 213 0.99 0.57 2.78
CA PRO A 213 0.17 0.86 1.61
C PRO A 213 -0.69 -0.34 1.22
N ARG A 214 -1.97 -0.12 1.00
CA ARG A 214 -2.96 -1.19 0.92
C ARG A 214 -4.13 -0.87 0.00
N VAL A 215 -4.55 -1.86 -0.77
CA VAL A 215 -5.67 -1.72 -1.72
C VAL A 215 -6.58 -2.93 -1.64
N LEU A 216 -7.87 -2.72 -1.91
CA LEU A 216 -8.82 -3.77 -2.27
C LEU A 216 -9.21 -3.59 -3.73
N ILE A 217 -9.02 -4.62 -4.54
CA ILE A 217 -9.23 -4.59 -5.98
C ILE A 217 -10.51 -5.34 -6.31
N GLU A 218 -11.48 -4.63 -6.86
CA GLU A 218 -12.65 -5.21 -7.52
C GLU A 218 -12.35 -5.43 -9.00
N THR A 219 -12.10 -6.69 -9.34
CA THR A 219 -11.60 -7.08 -10.67
C THR A 219 -12.63 -6.97 -11.81
N GLY A 220 -13.90 -6.74 -11.47
CA GLY A 220 -15.05 -6.67 -12.37
C GLY A 220 -16.32 -7.19 -11.69
N PHE A 221 -17.46 -7.10 -12.35
CA PHE A 221 -18.74 -7.52 -11.75
C PHE A 221 -19.06 -8.99 -12.06
N ILE A 222 -18.96 -9.87 -11.08
CA ILE A 222 -19.35 -11.29 -11.21
C ILE A 222 -20.85 -11.46 -11.50
N SER A 223 -21.67 -10.47 -11.11
CA SER A 223 -23.10 -10.41 -11.41
C SER A 223 -23.40 -10.08 -12.88
N ASN A 224 -22.45 -9.46 -13.59
CA ASN A 224 -22.59 -9.20 -15.02
C ASN A 224 -22.32 -10.49 -15.81
N PRO A 225 -23.17 -10.88 -16.78
CA PRO A 225 -22.96 -12.09 -17.56
C PRO A 225 -21.60 -12.09 -18.29
N THR A 226 -21.28 -11.03 -19.02
CA THR A 226 -20.04 -10.95 -19.81
C THR A 226 -18.80 -10.87 -18.92
N GLU A 227 -18.77 -9.96 -17.94
CA GLU A 227 -17.59 -9.87 -17.06
C GLU A 227 -17.42 -11.11 -16.19
N GLY A 228 -18.50 -11.65 -15.64
CA GLY A 228 -18.42 -12.85 -14.81
C GLY A 228 -17.89 -14.07 -15.58
N ASP A 229 -18.22 -14.22 -16.86
CA ASP A 229 -17.70 -15.33 -17.68
C ASP A 229 -16.20 -15.15 -17.95
N ILE A 230 -15.76 -13.91 -18.21
CA ILE A 230 -14.33 -13.59 -18.35
C ILE A 230 -13.60 -13.84 -17.03
N LEU A 231 -14.13 -13.37 -15.90
CA LEU A 231 -13.56 -13.56 -14.57
C LEU A 231 -13.46 -15.03 -14.17
N ASN A 232 -14.41 -15.86 -14.62
CA ASN A 232 -14.41 -17.30 -14.35
C ASN A 232 -13.56 -18.11 -15.35
N SER A 233 -13.14 -17.50 -16.46
CA SER A 233 -12.30 -18.15 -17.47
C SER A 233 -10.82 -18.13 -17.09
N GLU A 234 -10.09 -19.18 -17.49
CA GLU A 234 -8.65 -19.28 -17.26
C GLU A 234 -7.87 -18.13 -17.95
N GLU A 235 -8.28 -17.73 -19.16
CA GLU A 235 -7.67 -16.63 -19.90
C GLU A 235 -7.87 -15.30 -19.18
N GLY A 236 -9.12 -14.96 -18.82
CA GLY A 236 -9.41 -13.71 -18.11
C GLY A 236 -8.73 -13.61 -16.75
N GLN A 237 -8.66 -14.71 -15.99
CA GLN A 237 -7.90 -14.75 -14.74
C GLN A 237 -6.40 -14.53 -14.95
N ASN A 238 -5.81 -15.11 -16.01
CA ASN A 238 -4.41 -14.90 -16.34
C ASN A 238 -4.13 -13.45 -16.74
N ASP A 239 -5.02 -12.81 -17.49
CA ASP A 239 -4.83 -11.43 -17.92
C ASP A 239 -5.00 -10.43 -16.78
N ILE A 240 -5.99 -10.63 -15.91
CA ILE A 240 -6.15 -9.84 -14.68
C ILE A 240 -4.92 -10.03 -13.77
N ALA A 241 -4.44 -11.27 -13.62
CA ALA A 241 -3.27 -11.54 -12.80
C ALA A 241 -2.00 -10.86 -13.34
N LYS A 242 -1.79 -10.84 -14.66
CA LYS A 242 -0.69 -10.10 -15.29
C LYS A 242 -0.81 -8.60 -15.01
N ALA A 243 -1.99 -8.01 -15.22
CA ALA A 243 -2.22 -6.58 -14.99
C ALA A 243 -1.92 -6.17 -13.53
N ILE A 244 -2.38 -6.95 -12.55
CA ILE A 244 -2.11 -6.69 -11.13
C ILE A 244 -0.61 -6.88 -10.82
N ALA A 245 0.02 -7.95 -11.31
CA ALA A 245 1.44 -8.18 -11.06
C ALA A 245 2.32 -7.08 -11.68
N GLU A 246 2.01 -6.61 -12.89
CA GLU A 246 2.70 -5.50 -13.54
C GLU A 246 2.54 -4.18 -12.76
N ALA A 247 1.34 -3.91 -12.23
CA ALA A 247 1.07 -2.77 -11.37
C ALA A 247 1.92 -2.82 -10.09
N ILE A 248 1.99 -3.97 -9.41
CA ILE A 248 2.79 -4.18 -8.21
C ILE A 248 4.29 -4.00 -8.51
N LEU A 249 4.79 -4.57 -9.60
CA LEU A 249 6.19 -4.42 -10.00
C LEU A 249 6.51 -2.97 -10.41
N SER A 250 5.57 -2.26 -11.05
CA SER A 250 5.68 -0.84 -11.35
C SER A 250 5.78 0.00 -10.08
N TYR A 251 4.93 -0.28 -9.10
CA TYR A 251 4.97 0.35 -7.78
C TYR A 251 6.30 0.09 -7.06
N LYS A 252 6.75 -1.17 -7.02
CA LYS A 252 8.05 -1.54 -6.46
C LYS A 252 9.17 -0.74 -7.11
N ARG A 253 9.23 -0.66 -8.44
CA ARG A 253 10.28 0.08 -9.16
C ARG A 253 10.32 1.55 -8.76
N GLU A 254 9.16 2.18 -8.63
CA GLU A 254 9.05 3.61 -8.30
C GLU A 254 9.46 3.92 -6.85
N TYR A 255 9.03 3.11 -5.89
CA TYR A 255 9.19 3.43 -4.46
C TYR A 255 10.37 2.70 -3.78
N PHE A 256 10.76 1.54 -4.32
CA PHE A 256 11.76 0.61 -3.75
C PHE A 256 12.93 0.31 -4.69
N GLY A 257 12.86 0.74 -5.96
CA GLY A 257 13.91 0.57 -6.95
C GLY A 257 13.94 -0.79 -7.65
N THR A 258 14.90 -0.96 -8.55
CA THR A 258 15.04 -2.15 -9.42
C THR A 258 15.78 -3.31 -8.76
N GLY A 259 16.49 -3.07 -7.65
CA GLY A 259 17.27 -4.10 -6.93
C GLY A 259 18.69 -4.33 -7.47
N ALA A 260 19.27 -3.36 -8.19
CA ALA A 260 20.71 -3.37 -8.49
C ALA A 260 21.54 -3.13 -7.22
N PRO A 261 22.72 -3.76 -7.07
CA PRO A 261 23.59 -3.56 -5.92
C PRO A 261 24.25 -2.19 -6.04
N GLU A 262 23.67 -1.17 -5.41
CA GLU A 262 24.32 0.12 -5.20
C GLU A 262 24.64 0.30 -3.71
N MET A 263 25.88 0.68 -3.44
CA MET A 263 26.46 0.87 -2.12
C MET A 263 25.54 1.70 -1.21
N MET A 264 24.96 1.05 -0.20
CA MET A 264 24.20 1.73 0.85
C MET A 264 25.18 2.39 1.83
N GLU A 265 25.08 3.70 2.00
CA GLU A 265 25.60 4.35 3.20
C GLU A 265 24.83 3.84 4.44
N ALA A 266 25.58 3.56 5.50
CA ALA A 266 25.08 2.92 6.70
C ALA A 266 23.96 3.72 7.38
N ARG A 267 22.81 3.07 7.59
CA ARG A 267 21.74 3.56 8.47
C ARG A 267 22.18 3.41 9.93
N PRO A 268 21.90 4.36 10.83
CA PRO A 268 22.14 4.19 12.25
C PRO A 268 21.23 3.08 12.82
N LYS A 269 21.83 2.06 13.44
CA LYS A 269 21.13 0.99 14.16
C LYS A 269 20.39 1.57 15.36
N LYS A 270 19.10 1.25 15.52
CA LYS A 270 18.38 1.46 16.77
C LYS A 270 18.46 0.17 17.59
N ASP A 271 18.92 0.31 18.82
CA ASP A 271 19.17 -0.76 19.77
C ASP A 271 17.88 -1.49 20.14
N THR A 272 17.95 -2.81 20.24
CA THR A 272 16.81 -3.69 20.52
C THR A 272 16.85 -4.10 21.98
N SER A 273 16.08 -3.40 22.81
CA SER A 273 15.69 -3.91 24.13
C SER A 273 14.18 -3.75 24.35
N ILE A 274 13.58 -4.89 24.69
CA ILE A 274 12.20 -5.30 25.06
C ILE A 274 11.27 -4.19 25.64
N PRO A 275 9.94 -4.27 25.42
CA PRO A 275 9.01 -3.16 25.58
C PRO A 275 8.54 -2.96 27.02
N VAL A 276 8.58 -1.70 27.49
CA VAL A 276 7.90 -1.24 28.69
C VAL A 276 6.63 -0.50 28.28
N LYS A 277 5.54 -0.75 29.02
CA LYS A 277 4.18 -0.19 28.92
C LYS A 277 4.11 1.29 28.47
N PRO A 278 3.01 1.69 27.79
CA PRO A 278 2.88 3.01 27.18
C PRO A 278 2.86 4.11 28.25
N LYS A 279 3.95 4.88 28.32
CA LYS A 279 3.93 6.24 28.85
C LYS A 279 3.69 7.19 27.67
N ALA A 280 2.82 8.17 27.88
CA ALA A 280 2.47 9.21 26.94
C ALA A 280 3.72 9.73 26.21
N VAL A 281 3.72 9.64 24.89
CA VAL A 281 4.81 10.14 24.05
C VAL A 281 4.62 11.64 23.93
N GLU A 282 5.47 12.40 24.63
CA GLU A 282 5.75 13.80 24.28
C GLU A 282 6.46 13.81 22.92
N THR A 283 5.80 14.43 21.94
CA THR A 283 6.33 14.68 20.60
C THR A 283 7.60 15.54 20.69
N PRO A 284 8.67 15.28 19.91
CA PRO A 284 9.83 16.16 19.93
C PRO A 284 9.46 17.50 19.30
N VAL A 285 9.39 18.54 20.12
CA VAL A 285 9.22 19.93 19.67
C VAL A 285 10.42 20.32 18.80
N ILE A 286 10.18 20.49 17.49
CA ILE A 286 11.12 21.12 16.58
C ILE A 286 11.26 22.58 17.03
N LYS A 287 12.41 22.93 17.63
CA LYS A 287 12.65 24.24 18.26
C LYS A 287 12.70 25.45 17.31
N ASN A 288 12.30 25.33 16.05
CA ASN A 288 12.22 26.42 15.06
C ASN A 288 11.10 26.17 14.02
N ALA A 289 9.89 25.77 14.43
CA ALA A 289 8.76 25.71 13.51
C ALA A 289 8.27 27.14 13.18
N PRO A 290 7.97 27.46 11.91
CA PRO A 290 7.30 28.72 11.56
C PRO A 290 5.97 28.82 12.32
N LYS A 291 5.73 29.94 13.01
CA LYS A 291 4.42 30.23 13.62
C LYS A 291 3.42 30.50 12.50
N GLY A 292 2.25 29.85 12.56
CA GLY A 292 1.19 29.98 11.57
C GLY A 292 1.01 28.76 10.67
N THR A 293 0.06 28.88 9.74
CA THR A 293 -0.32 27.82 8.80
C THR A 293 0.55 27.87 7.55
N PHE A 294 1.14 26.74 7.16
CA PHE A 294 1.91 26.62 5.92
C PHE A 294 1.61 25.30 5.21
N PHE A 295 1.73 25.35 3.88
CA PHE A 295 1.45 24.26 2.98
C PHE A 295 2.73 23.81 2.28
N LYS A 296 2.87 22.50 2.08
CA LYS A 296 3.94 21.87 1.28
C LYS A 296 3.32 20.91 0.28
N VAL A 297 3.94 20.76 -0.90
CA VAL A 297 3.55 19.70 -1.83
C VAL A 297 4.41 18.47 -1.53
N GLN A 298 3.84 17.39 -1.00
CA GLN A 298 4.59 16.14 -0.89
C GLN A 298 4.71 15.52 -2.28
N LEU A 299 5.94 15.32 -2.75
CA LEU A 299 6.23 14.75 -4.07
C LEU A 299 6.19 13.22 -4.01
N ILE A 300 7.02 12.65 -3.15
CA ILE A 300 7.26 11.21 -3.00
C ILE A 300 7.74 10.90 -1.58
N ALA A 301 7.56 9.64 -1.17
CA ALA A 301 8.17 9.08 0.03
C ALA A 301 8.99 7.84 -0.38
N SER A 302 10.24 7.73 0.07
CA SER A 302 11.13 6.62 -0.32
C SER A 302 11.95 6.13 0.86
N ILE A 303 12.23 4.83 0.90
CA ILE A 303 13.19 4.25 1.85
C ILE A 303 14.66 4.55 1.46
N LYS A 304 14.91 5.03 0.23
CA LYS A 304 16.23 5.46 -0.24
C LYS A 304 16.37 6.97 -0.08
N LYS A 305 17.53 7.41 0.42
CA LYS A 305 17.90 8.82 0.45
C LYS A 305 18.28 9.26 -0.97
N THR A 306 17.67 10.33 -1.45
CA THR A 306 17.84 10.92 -2.77
C THR A 306 18.40 12.32 -2.58
N PRO A 307 19.55 12.67 -3.20
CA PRO A 307 20.11 14.01 -3.11
C PRO A 307 19.14 15.07 -3.65
N LEU A 308 19.05 16.23 -2.99
CA LEU A 308 18.12 17.34 -3.28
C LEU A 308 18.45 18.15 -4.55
N GLU A 309 19.03 17.50 -5.55
CA GLU A 309 19.40 18.12 -6.81
C GLU A 309 18.21 18.11 -7.79
N PRO A 310 17.93 19.23 -8.50
CA PRO A 310 16.77 19.31 -9.40
C PRO A 310 16.67 18.19 -10.44
N LYS A 311 17.81 17.67 -10.90
CA LYS A 311 17.86 16.54 -11.87
C LYS A 311 17.19 15.27 -11.32
N ASN A 312 17.25 15.04 -10.00
CA ASN A 312 16.62 13.91 -9.34
C ASN A 312 15.11 14.11 -9.16
N PHE A 313 14.62 15.34 -9.33
CA PHE A 313 13.22 15.73 -9.16
C PHE A 313 12.59 16.30 -10.42
N LYS A 314 13.00 15.80 -11.59
CA LYS A 314 12.45 16.20 -12.91
C LYS A 314 12.54 17.72 -13.17
N GLY A 315 13.58 18.35 -12.65
CA GLY A 315 13.84 19.78 -12.78
C GLY A 315 13.18 20.66 -11.73
N LEU A 316 12.40 20.10 -10.79
CA LEU A 316 11.83 20.87 -9.68
C LEU A 316 12.95 21.38 -8.76
N LYS A 317 12.91 22.67 -8.43
CA LYS A 317 13.83 23.33 -7.51
C LYS A 317 13.22 23.41 -6.11
N ASN A 318 13.99 23.78 -5.09
CA ASN A 318 13.49 23.97 -3.71
C ASN A 318 12.80 22.71 -3.12
N VAL A 319 13.34 21.54 -3.42
CA VAL A 319 12.88 20.29 -2.80
C VAL A 319 13.53 20.17 -1.42
N THR A 320 12.73 19.90 -0.39
CA THR A 320 13.17 19.62 0.97
C THR A 320 12.91 18.16 1.32
N MET A 321 13.58 17.63 2.35
CA MET A 321 13.45 16.24 2.78
C MET A 321 13.28 16.16 4.29
N VAL A 322 12.36 15.31 4.74
CA VAL A 322 12.19 14.92 6.14
C VAL A 322 12.38 13.41 6.24
N PHE A 323 13.10 12.94 7.26
CA PHE A 323 13.22 11.52 7.56
C PHE A 323 12.39 11.18 8.80
N GLU A 324 11.37 10.35 8.62
CA GLU A 324 10.42 9.96 9.66
C GLU A 324 9.98 8.51 9.42
N ASN A 325 9.81 7.72 10.49
CA ASN A 325 9.36 6.32 10.40
C ASN A 325 10.14 5.46 9.39
N ASN A 326 11.46 5.63 9.33
CA ASN A 326 12.37 4.96 8.40
C ASN A 326 12.15 5.26 6.90
N ILE A 327 11.44 6.35 6.58
CA ILE A 327 11.16 6.78 5.21
C ILE A 327 11.59 8.25 5.02
N TYR A 328 12.22 8.55 3.89
CA TYR A 328 12.52 9.90 3.42
C TYR A 328 11.34 10.47 2.64
N LYS A 329 10.70 11.51 3.16
CA LYS A 329 9.60 12.24 2.52
C LYS A 329 10.16 13.49 1.85
N TYR A 330 9.83 13.72 0.58
CA TYR A 330 10.33 14.86 -0.20
C TYR A 330 9.20 15.84 -0.51
N PHE A 331 9.47 17.13 -0.31
CA PHE A 331 8.48 18.19 -0.42
C PHE A 331 8.93 19.26 -1.40
N TYR A 332 8.05 19.67 -2.30
CA TYR A 332 8.25 20.77 -3.23
C TYR A 332 7.59 22.04 -2.70
N GLN A 333 8.43 23.07 -2.52
CA GLN A 333 8.05 24.40 -2.03
C GLN A 333 7.36 24.40 -0.65
N GLU A 334 7.33 25.57 -0.03
CA GLU A 334 6.58 25.85 1.18
C GLU A 334 5.92 27.23 1.00
N THR A 335 4.66 27.37 1.37
CA THR A 335 3.96 28.66 1.29
C THR A 335 2.82 28.73 2.31
N SER A 336 2.54 29.91 2.85
CA SER A 336 1.36 30.16 3.69
C SER A 336 0.09 30.46 2.87
N ASP A 337 0.22 30.65 1.56
CA ASP A 337 -0.91 30.93 0.65
C ASP A 337 -1.42 29.64 -0.01
N TYR A 338 -2.67 29.29 0.27
CA TYR A 338 -3.32 28.10 -0.27
C TYR A 338 -3.46 28.12 -1.81
N GLN A 339 -3.76 29.27 -2.43
CA GLN A 339 -3.86 29.36 -3.89
C GLN A 339 -2.49 29.14 -4.53
N MET A 340 -1.42 29.64 -3.90
CA MET A 340 -0.07 29.38 -4.36
C MET A 340 0.32 27.91 -4.18
N ALA A 341 -0.08 27.30 -3.06
CA ALA A 341 0.15 25.88 -2.80
C ALA A 341 -0.53 25.00 -3.88
N GLN A 342 -1.74 25.35 -4.31
CA GLN A 342 -2.42 24.68 -5.41
C GLN A 342 -1.66 24.83 -6.74
N LYS A 343 -1.05 25.99 -7.02
CA LYS A 343 -0.21 26.18 -8.22
C LYS A 343 1.03 25.28 -8.19
N TYR A 344 1.71 25.18 -7.04
CA TYR A 344 2.85 24.27 -6.88
C TYR A 344 2.45 22.81 -7.05
N LEU A 345 1.28 22.43 -6.56
CA LEU A 345 0.74 21.08 -6.75
C LEU A 345 0.52 20.78 -8.24
N GLN A 346 -0.10 21.70 -8.99
CA GLN A 346 -0.32 21.53 -10.42
C GLN A 346 1.00 21.45 -11.20
N GLU A 347 1.97 22.28 -10.84
CA GLU A 347 3.31 22.23 -11.42
C GLU A 347 3.97 20.86 -11.18
N ALA A 348 3.99 20.37 -9.93
CA ALA A 348 4.53 19.06 -9.60
C ALA A 348 3.84 17.95 -10.42
N LYS A 349 2.51 17.97 -10.52
CA LYS A 349 1.74 17.03 -11.34
C LYS A 349 2.12 17.10 -12.82
N SER A 350 2.24 18.29 -13.40
CA SER A 350 2.66 18.49 -14.79
C SER A 350 4.06 17.96 -15.09
N LYS A 351 4.95 17.96 -14.08
CA LYS A 351 6.30 17.39 -14.18
C LYS A 351 6.29 15.86 -14.02
N GLY A 352 5.12 15.25 -13.86
CA GLY A 352 4.94 13.80 -13.75
C GLY A 352 4.98 13.27 -12.32
N TYR A 353 4.65 14.10 -11.32
CA TYR A 353 4.31 13.66 -9.96
C TYR A 353 2.79 13.60 -9.80
N GLY A 354 2.12 12.73 -10.55
CA GLY A 354 0.65 12.65 -10.60
C GLY A 354 0.01 12.38 -9.23
N ALA A 355 0.71 11.66 -8.36
CA ALA A 355 0.29 11.34 -6.99
C ALA A 355 0.71 12.38 -5.93
N SER A 356 1.33 13.51 -6.32
CA SER A 356 1.64 14.57 -5.36
C SER A 356 0.37 15.19 -4.77
N PHE A 357 0.47 15.70 -3.53
CA PHE A 357 -0.65 16.28 -2.79
C PHE A 357 -0.17 17.36 -1.82
N LEU A 358 -1.12 18.17 -1.33
CA LEU A 358 -0.84 19.21 -0.35
C LEU A 358 -0.88 18.66 1.07
N ILE A 359 0.09 19.07 1.88
CA ILE A 359 0.11 18.90 3.32
C ILE A 359 0.05 20.27 3.97
N ALA A 360 -0.81 20.41 4.98
CA ALA A 360 -0.83 21.58 5.83
C ALA A 360 -0.19 21.29 7.19
N TYR A 361 0.49 22.29 7.70
CA TYR A 361 1.01 22.34 9.05
C TYR A 361 0.52 23.62 9.70
N LYS A 362 0.28 23.57 11.01
CA LYS A 362 0.03 24.73 11.84
C LYS A 362 0.88 24.61 13.09
N ASP A 363 1.73 25.61 13.31
CA ASP A 363 2.63 25.67 14.46
C ASP A 363 3.52 24.41 14.61
N GLY A 364 3.88 23.80 13.48
CA GLY A 364 4.73 22.60 13.42
C GLY A 364 3.98 21.26 13.50
N GLU A 365 2.67 21.27 13.77
CA GLU A 365 1.83 20.07 13.75
C GLU A 365 1.11 19.91 12.41
N LYS A 366 1.06 18.68 11.89
CA LYS A 366 0.30 18.39 10.66
C LYS A 366 -1.20 18.52 10.96
N ILE A 367 -1.90 19.26 10.11
CA ILE A 367 -3.35 19.46 10.22
C ILE A 367 -4.06 19.12 8.91
N SER A 368 -5.38 18.94 8.96
CA SER A 368 -6.17 18.75 7.75
C SER A 368 -6.16 20.02 6.89
N ILE A 369 -6.25 19.85 5.56
CA ILE A 369 -6.34 20.98 4.63
C ILE A 369 -7.59 21.83 4.92
N GLN A 370 -8.69 21.20 5.38
CA GLN A 370 -9.91 21.92 5.73
C GLN A 370 -9.72 22.81 6.96
N ASP A 371 -8.97 22.35 7.96
CA ASP A 371 -8.67 23.15 9.15
C ASP A 371 -7.61 24.22 8.89
N ALA A 372 -6.82 24.06 7.84
CA ALA A 372 -5.80 25.01 7.42
C ALA A 372 -6.35 26.21 6.63
N ILE A 373 -7.54 26.08 6.04
CA ILE A 373 -8.18 27.11 5.20
C ILE A 373 -9.29 27.88 5.96
N LYS A 374 -9.61 27.46 7.19
CA LYS A 374 -10.44 28.23 8.12
C LYS A 374 -9.64 29.40 8.68
#